data_AF-A0A4R7CY43-F1
#
_entry.id   AF-A0A4R7CY43-F1
#
_cell.length_a   1.000
_cell.length_b   1.000
_cell.length_c   1.000
_cell.angle_alpha   90.00
_cell.angle_beta   90.00
_cell.angle_gamma   90.00
#
_symmetry.space_group_name_H-M   'P 1'
#
loop_
_entity.id
_entity.type
_entity.pdbx_description
1 polymer ?
#
loop_
_entity_poly.entity_id
_entity_poly.type
_entity_poly.pdbx_seq_one_letter_code
_entity_poly.pdbx_strand_id
1 'polypeptide(L)' 'MKLIYIKRESNTKELYRTRNGLKKSKVTSITKYFMGIPVKTLHTYRQIYYRRKNNAIEKMLFI' A
#
# COMPACT_ATOMS: atom_id res chain seq x y z
N MET A 1 -26.56 -13.76 6.39
CA MET A 1 -25.65 -12.66 6.84
C MET A 1 -24.54 -13.26 7.68
N LYS A 2 -23.27 -12.94 7.42
CA LYS A 2 -22.16 -13.44 8.26
C LYS A 2 -21.98 -12.50 9.46
N LEU A 3 -22.14 -13.05 10.67
CA LEU A 3 -21.91 -12.33 11.93
C LEU A 3 -20.45 -11.88 12.07
N ILE A 4 -19.50 -12.72 11.63
CA ILE A 4 -18.07 -12.44 11.63
C ILE A 4 -17.55 -12.58 10.20
N TYR A 5 -16.78 -11.60 9.73
CA TYR A 5 -16.08 -11.69 8.46
C TYR A 5 -14.74 -10.97 8.50
N ILE A 6 -13.89 -11.25 7.52
CA ILE A 6 -12.60 -10.59 7.34
C ILE A 6 -12.67 -9.81 6.03
N LYS A 7 -12.28 -8.53 6.07
CA LYS A 7 -12.19 -7.67 4.89
C LYS A 7 -10.74 -7.28 4.66
N ARG A 8 -10.31 -7.32 3.40
CA ARG A 8 -9.02 -6.79 2.95
C ARG A 8 -9.25 -5.46 2.25
N GLU A 9 -8.56 -4.43 2.67
CA GLU A 9 -8.58 -3.12 2.02
C GLU A 9 -7.17 -2.73 1.59
N SER A 10 -7.01 -2.33 0.34
CA SER A 10 -5.72 -1.90 -0.22
C SER A 10 -5.80 -0.44 -0.62
N ASN A 11 -4.97 0.40 -0.02
CA ASN A 11 -4.92 1.83 -0.29
C ASN A 11 -3.51 2.25 -0.67
N THR A 12 -3.38 3.06 -1.71
CA THR A 12 -2.10 3.69 -2.07
C THR A 12 -1.93 4.92 -1.21
N LYS A 13 -0.88 4.94 -0.38
CA LYS A 13 -0.53 6.06 0.50
C LYS A 13 0.82 6.63 0.10
N GLU A 14 0.90 7.95 0.13
CA GLU A 14 2.16 8.67 0.01
C GLU A 14 2.83 8.72 1.37
N LEU A 15 4.06 8.22 1.44
CA LEU A 15 4.87 8.17 2.64
C LEU A 15 6.00 9.18 2.49
N TYR A 16 5.99 10.21 3.32
CA TYR A 16 7.09 11.15 3.43
C TYR A 16 8.10 10.63 4.47
N ARG A 17 9.38 10.54 4.09
CA ARG A 17 10.49 10.29 5.03
C ARG A 17 11.59 11.31 4.79
N THR A 18 12.07 11.94 5.85
CA THR A 18 13.10 12.99 5.82
C THR A 18 14.33 12.59 4.99
N ARG A 19 14.78 11.33 5.08
CA ARG A 19 15.96 10.83 4.33
C ARG A 19 15.68 10.45 2.87
N ASN A 20 14.45 10.08 2.53
CA ASN A 20 14.14 9.34 1.29
C ASN A 20 13.11 10.04 0.39
N GLY A 21 12.64 11.22 0.78
CA GLY A 21 11.60 11.97 0.06
C GLY A 21 10.21 11.31 0.11
N LEU A 22 9.32 11.77 -0.77
CA LEU A 22 7.98 11.25 -0.96
C LEU A 22 8.02 9.91 -1.71
N LYS A 23 7.43 8.86 -1.14
CA LYS A 23 7.33 7.54 -1.80
C LYS A 23 5.90 7.05 -1.81
N LYS A 24 5.47 6.50 -2.94
CA LYS A 24 4.18 5.81 -3.04
C LYS A 24 4.31 4.39 -2.48
N SER A 25 3.42 4.04 -1.57
CA SER A 25 3.35 2.71 -0.96
C SER A 25 1.93 2.17 -1.02
N LYS A 26 1.77 0.89 -1.34
CA LYS A 26 0.48 0.21 -1.21
C LYS A 26 0.40 -0.39 0.19
N VAL A 27 -0.60 0.05 0.95
CA VAL A 27 -0.88 -0.43 2.29
C VAL A 27 -2.11 -1.31 2.22
N THR A 28 -1.94 -2.57 2.58
CA THR A 28 -3.02 -3.56 2.61
C THR A 28 -3.32 -3.92 4.04
N SER A 29 -4.51 -3.57 4.52
CA SER A 29 -4.99 -3.90 5.86
C SER A 29 -5.97 -5.06 5.79
N ILE A 30 -5.83 -6.00 6.72
CA ILE A 30 -6.76 -7.11 6.90
C ILE A 30 -7.46 -6.89 8.24
N THR A 31 -8.75 -6.59 8.20
CA THR A 31 -9.54 -6.24 9.38
C THR A 31 -10.67 -7.24 9.58
N LYS A 32 -10.83 -7.72 10.82
CA LYS A 32 -11.94 -8.56 11.26
C LYS A 32 -13.11 -7.68 11.65
N TYR A 33 -14.26 -7.99 11.10
CA TYR A 33 -15.53 -7.31 11.35
C TYR A 33 -16.48 -8.25 12.10
N PHE A 34 -17.27 -7.67 13.00
CA PHE A 34 -18.38 -8.32 13.68
C PHE A 34 -19.62 -7.44 13.54
N MET A 35 -20.72 -8.00 13.03
CA MET A 35 -21.98 -7.26 12.78
C MET A 35 -21.78 -5.94 12.00
N GLY A 36 -20.78 -5.88 11.10
CA GLY A 36 -20.47 -4.69 10.32
C GLY A 36 -19.50 -3.70 10.99
N ILE A 37 -19.14 -3.91 12.25
CA ILE A 37 -18.21 -3.06 13.00
C ILE A 37 -16.79 -3.66 12.92
N PRO A 38 -15.75 -2.88 12.59
CA PRO A 38 -14.37 -3.35 12.62
C PRO A 38 -13.93 -3.58 14.08
N VAL A 39 -13.64 -4.83 14.44
CA VAL A 39 -13.23 -5.21 15.81
C VAL A 39 -11.73 -5.18 15.97
N LYS A 40 -10.99 -5.75 15.01
CA LYS A 40 -9.53 -5.89 15.12
C LYS A 40 -8.87 -5.92 13.75
N THR A 41 -7.82 -5.13 13.58
CA THR A 41 -6.89 -5.31 12.45
C THR A 41 -5.96 -6.48 12.77
N LEU A 42 -6.01 -7.51 11.93
CA LEU A 42 -5.21 -8.73 12.09
C LEU A 42 -3.78 -8.52 11.62
N HIS A 43 -3.62 -7.89 10.45
CA HIS A 43 -2.32 -7.62 9.88
C HIS A 43 -2.36 -6.43 8.92
N THR A 44 -1.25 -5.70 8.85
CA THR A 44 -1.06 -4.61 7.89
C THR A 44 0.22 -4.84 7.10
N TYR A 45 0.07 -5.09 5.80
CA TYR A 45 1.18 -5.20 4.86
C TYR A 45 1.46 -3.83 4.23
N ARG A 46 2.74 -3.50 4.06
CA ARG A 46 3.16 -2.30 3.34
C ARG A 46 4.16 -2.68 2.24
N GLN A 47 3.77 -2.45 0.99
CA GLN A 47 4.64 -2.61 -0.17
C GLN A 47 5.09 -1.23 -0.66
N ILE A 48 6.39 -0.97 -0.60
CA ILE A 48 7.00 0.27 -1.11
C ILE A 48 7.45 0.00 -2.54
N TYR A 49 6.94 0.77 -3.50
CA TYR A 49 7.37 0.65 -4.89
C TYR A 49 8.60 1.53 -5.11
N TYR A 50 9.69 0.92 -5.53
CA TYR A 50 10.88 1.63 -5.99
C TYR A 50 10.81 1.71 -7.51
N ARG A 51 10.77 2.91 -8.06
CA ARG A 51 10.93 3.11 -9.51
C ARG A 51 12.40 2.79 -9.83
N ARG A 52 12.65 1.69 -10.55
CA ARG A 52 13.97 1.42 -11.12
C ARG A 52 14.21 2.44 -12.23
N LYS A 53 15.14 3.37 -12.02
CA LYS A 53 15.64 4.22 -13.11
C LYS A 53 16.38 3.32 -14.08
N ASN A 54 15.88 3.22 -15.30
CA ASN A 54 16.55 2.46 -16.34
C ASN A 54 17.21 3.47 -17.28
N ASN A 55 18.47 3.80 -16.99
CA ASN A 55 19.22 4.86 -17.68
C ASN A 55 19.26 4.67 -19.21
N ALA A 56 19.20 3.44 -19.70
CA ALA A 56 19.18 3.15 -21.13
C ALA A 56 17.89 3.63 -21.82
N ILE A 57 16.73 3.44 -21.17
CA ILE A 57 15.42 3.85 -21.70
C ILE A 57 15.25 5.37 -21.58
N GLU A 58 15.70 5.97 -20.47
CA GLU A 58 15.65 7.43 -20.32
C GLU A 58 16.49 8.13 -21.39
N LYS A 59 17.70 7.64 -21.72
CA LYS A 59 18.53 8.20 -22.80
C LYS A 59 17.91 8.09 -24.19
N MET A 60 17.14 7.02 -24.47
CA MET A 60 16.44 6.85 -25.75
C MET A 60 15.23 7.77 -25.90
N LEU A 61 14.62 8.21 -24.79
CA LEU A 61 13.45 9.09 -24.81
C LEU A 61 13.78 10.58 -25.04
N PHE A 62 15.06 10.96 -24.94
CA PHE A 62 15.54 12.34 -25.12
C PHE A 62 16.27 12.56 -26.46
N ILE A 63 16.07 11.65 -27.43
CA ILE A 63 16.39 11.85 -28.86
C ILE A 63 15.12 12.33 -29.55
#